data_AF-A0A2V5MNV7-F1
#
_entry.id   AF-A0A2V5MNV7-F1
#
_cell.length_a   1.000
_cell.length_b   1.000
_cell.length_c   1.000
_cell.angle_alpha   90.00
_cell.angle_beta   90.00
_cell.angle_gamma   90.00
#
_symmetry.space_group_name_H-M   'P 1'
#
loop_
_entity.id
_entity.type
_entity.pdbx_description
1 polymer ?
#
loop_
_entity_poly.entity_id
_entity_poly.type
_entity_poly.pdbx_seq_one_letter_code
_entity_poly.pdbx_strand_id
1 'polypeptide(L)' 'MNFAWKFMLPMALINIVAAAAWHFVPAGASRWIVCATIIVGPYLLLGRGLIGKGKLAKRVYRFAE' A
#
# COMPACT_ATOMS: atom_id res chain seq x y z
N MET A 1 -3.35 15.16 1.61
CA MET A 1 -3.95 14.18 0.70
C MET A 1 -2.96 13.21 0.05
N ASN A 2 -1.64 13.40 0.19
CA ASN A 2 -0.63 12.52 -0.44
C ASN A 2 -0.76 11.04 -0.07
N PHE A 3 -1.08 10.69 1.19
CA PHE A 3 -1.15 9.29 1.61
C PHE A 3 -2.29 8.53 0.94
N ALA A 4 -3.52 9.07 1.00
CA ALA A 4 -4.68 8.44 0.37
C ALA A 4 -4.47 8.23 -1.14
N TRP A 5 -3.95 9.24 -1.84
CA TRP A 5 -3.75 9.15 -3.28
C TRP A 5 -2.53 8.35 -3.72
N LYS A 6 -1.40 8.46 -3.03
CA LYS A 6 -0.14 7.83 -3.46
C LYS A 6 0.13 6.48 -2.82
N PHE A 7 -0.52 6.18 -1.70
CA PHE A 7 -0.35 4.92 -0.99
C PHE A 7 -1.62 4.08 -1.03
N MET A 8 -2.74 4.62 -0.51
CA MET A 8 -3.95 3.81 -0.34
C MET A 8 -4.57 3.41 -1.68
N LEU A 9 -4.65 4.32 -2.65
CA LEU A 9 -5.25 4.02 -3.94
C LEU A 9 -4.45 2.97 -4.75
N PRO A 10 -3.12 3.07 -4.89
CA PRO A 10 -2.32 2.00 -5.47
C PRO A 10 -2.46 0.67 -4.73
N MET A 11 -2.45 0.68 -3.38
CA MET A 11 -2.63 -0.54 -2.59
C MET A 11 -4.00 -1.19 -2.80
N ALA A 12 -5.06 -0.39 -2.98
CA ALA A 12 -6.39 -0.90 -3.27
C ALA A 12 -6.45 -1.62 -4.64
N LEU A 13 -5.80 -1.07 -5.67
CA LEU A 13 -5.70 -1.72 -6.98
C LEU A 13 -4.90 -3.03 -6.90
N ILE A 14 -3.82 -3.06 -6.14
CA ILE A 14 -3.02 -4.27 -5.90
C ILE A 14 -3.83 -5.33 -5.17
N ASN A 15 -4.72 -4.93 -4.27
CA ASN A 15 -5.62 -5.86 -3.59
C ASN A 15 -6.59 -6.56 -4.54
N ILE A 16 -7.00 -5.90 -5.63
CA ILE A 16 -7.81 -6.55 -6.69
C ILE A 16 -7.00 -7.63 -7.39
N VAL A 17 -5.70 -7.39 -7.65
CA VAL A 17 -4.79 -8.40 -8.22
C VAL A 17 -4.60 -9.56 -7.23
N ALA A 18 -4.45 -9.29 -5.94
CA ALA A 18 -4.36 -10.32 -4.91
C ALA A 18 -5.65 -11.16 -4.84
N ALA A 19 -6.82 -10.55 -5.00
CA ALA A 19 -8.10 -11.25 -5.08
C ALA A 19 -8.20 -12.14 -6.33
N ALA A 20 -7.71 -11.67 -7.48
CA ALA A 20 -7.62 -12.49 -8.69
C ALA A 20 -6.68 -13.70 -8.46
N ALA A 21 -5.50 -13.47 -7.88
CA ALA A 21 -4.57 -14.55 -7.54
C ALA A 21 -5.20 -15.55 -6.55
N TRP A 22 -5.98 -15.07 -5.58
CA TRP A 22 -6.72 -15.92 -4.65
C TRP A 22 -7.74 -16.82 -5.37
N HIS A 23 -8.36 -16.35 -6.45
CA HIS A 23 -9.31 -17.14 -7.23
C HIS A 23 -8.64 -18.16 -8.16
N PHE A 24 -7.55 -17.77 -8.83
CA PHE A 24 -6.91 -18.59 -9.88
C PHE A 24 -5.79 -19.50 -9.37
N VAL A 25 -5.17 -19.20 -8.23
CA VAL A 25 -4.11 -20.06 -7.69
C VAL A 25 -4.73 -21.24 -6.94
N PRO A 26 -4.30 -22.49 -7.23
CA PRO A 26 -4.78 -23.67 -6.55
C PRO A 26 -4.69 -23.55 -5.02
N ALA A 27 -5.64 -24.15 -4.31
CA ALA A 27 -5.65 -24.15 -2.85
C ALA A 27 -4.39 -24.80 -2.28
N GLY A 28 -3.81 -24.18 -1.25
CA GLY A 28 -2.60 -24.65 -0.59
C GLY A 28 -1.74 -23.51 -0.05
N ALA A 29 -0.56 -23.86 0.47
CA ALA A 29 0.41 -22.89 1.00
C ALA A 29 0.93 -21.92 -0.08
N SER A 30 1.02 -22.38 -1.33
CA SER A 30 1.46 -21.56 -2.48
C SER A 30 0.57 -20.33 -2.67
N ARG A 31 -0.75 -20.47 -2.56
CA ARG A 31 -1.71 -19.36 -2.65
C ARG A 31 -1.46 -18.28 -1.61
N TRP A 32 -1.21 -18.69 -0.36
CA TRP A 32 -0.88 -17.76 0.71
C TRP A 32 0.42 -17.01 0.43
N ILE A 33 1.46 -17.72 0.00
CA ILE A 33 2.77 -17.11 -0.32
C ILE A 33 2.64 -16.12 -1.47
N VAL A 34 1.90 -16.47 -2.54
CA VAL A 34 1.69 -15.62 -3.71
C VAL A 34 0.93 -14.35 -3.31
N CYS A 35 -0.22 -14.48 -2.64
CA CYS A 35 -1.02 -13.32 -2.23
C CYS A 35 -0.26 -12.43 -1.22
N ALA A 36 0.46 -13.04 -0.27
CA ALA A 36 1.29 -12.29 0.68
C ALA A 36 2.38 -11.51 -0.05
N THR A 37 3.07 -12.12 -1.02
CA THR A 37 4.11 -11.44 -1.81
C THR A 37 3.54 -10.28 -2.63
N ILE A 38 2.37 -10.47 -3.26
CA ILE A 38 1.68 -9.43 -4.04
C ILE A 38 1.32 -8.22 -3.17
N ILE A 39 0.99 -8.42 -1.89
CA ILE A 39 0.61 -7.32 -0.99
C ILE A 39 1.86 -6.70 -0.33
N VAL A 40 2.73 -7.52 0.26
CA VAL A 40 3.87 -7.09 1.05
C VAL A 40 4.93 -6.39 0.19
N GLY A 41 5.21 -6.90 -1.01
CA GLY A 41 6.22 -6.32 -1.90
C GLY A 41 5.93 -4.84 -2.22
N PRO A 42 4.76 -4.52 -2.79
CA PRO A 42 4.37 -3.14 -3.06
C PRO A 42 4.20 -2.29 -1.81
N TYR A 43 3.69 -2.85 -0.71
CA TYR A 43 3.60 -2.13 0.56
C TYR A 43 4.96 -1.62 1.01
N LEU A 44 5.99 -2.48 0.98
CA LEU A 44 7.36 -2.11 1.35
C LEU A 44 7.97 -1.10 0.37
N LEU A 45 7.78 -1.29 -0.93
CA LEU A 45 8.29 -0.38 -1.97
C LEU A 45 7.68 1.02 -1.85
N LEU A 46 6.34 1.11 -1.76
CA LEU A 46 5.62 2.36 -1.61
C LEU A 46 5.92 3.01 -0.26
N GLY A 47 5.95 2.22 0.82
CA GLY A 47 6.25 2.69 2.17
C GLY A 47 7.63 3.38 2.21
N ARG A 48 8.67 2.73 1.68
CA ARG A 48 10.02 3.30 1.62
C ARG A 48 10.08 4.53 0.71
N GLY A 49 9.45 4.48 -0.47
CA GLY A 49 9.49 5.57 -1.45
C GLY A 49 8.74 6.84 -1.03
N LEU A 50 7.66 6.70 -0.25
CA LEU A 50 6.82 7.82 0.19
C LEU A 50 7.26 8.40 1.53
N ILE A 51 7.70 7.57 2.47
CA ILE A 51 8.19 8.03 3.78
C ILE A 51 9.50 8.81 3.62
N GLY A 52 10.42 8.36 2.76
CA GLY A 52 11.69 9.06 2.51
C GLY A 52 11.55 10.47 1.93
N LYS A 53 10.37 10.83 1.41
CA LYS A 53 10.08 12.16 0.82
C LYS A 53 9.13 13.02 1.66
N GLY A 54 8.63 12.49 2.78
CA GLY A 54 7.71 13.21 3.65
C GLY A 54 8.45 14.14 4.60
N LYS A 55 8.36 15.46 4.39
CA LYS A 55 8.68 16.42 5.47
C LYS A 55 7.61 16.22 6.54
N LEU A 56 7.96 15.58 7.66
CA LEU A 56 7.20 15.60 8.91
C LEU A 56 7.24 17.04 9.45
N ALA A 57 6.56 17.95 8.76
CA ALA A 57 6.52 19.36 9.11
C ALA A 57 5.35 19.59 10.07
N LYS A 58 5.62 20.28 11.19
CA LYS A 58 4.60 20.77 12.11
C LYS A 58 3.62 21.63 11.31
N ARG A 59 2.34 21.23 11.23
CA ARG A 59 1.30 22.09 10.66
C ARG A 59 1.05 23.23 11.63
N VAL A 60 1.50 24.44 11.28
CA VAL A 60 1.18 25.66 12.04
C VAL A 60 -0.12 26.22 11.47
N TYR A 61 -1.17 26.24 12.27
CA TYR A 61 -2.47 26.83 11.91
C TYR A 61 -2.47 28.30 12.32
N ARG A 62 -2.14 29.18 11.36
CA ARG A 62 -2.01 30.64 11.59
C ARG A 62 -3.34 31.39 11.77
N PHE A 63 -4.46 30.67 11.83
CA PHE A 63 -5.81 31.23 11.93
C PHE A 63 -6.64 30.57 13.06
N ALA A 64 -5.98 29.83 13.95
CA ALA A 64 -6.59 29.21 15.12
C ALA A 64 -6.20 29.93 16.42
N GLU A 65 -5.78 31.20 16.30
CA GLU A 65 -5.67 32.15 17.42
C GLU A 65 -6.90 33.05 17.43
#